data_AF-A0AAD6THA5-F1
#
_entry.id   AF-A0AAD6THA5-F1
#
_cell.length_a   1.000
_cell.length_b   1.000
_cell.length_c   1.000
_cell.angle_alpha   90.00
_cell.angle_beta   90.00
_cell.angle_gamma   90.00
#
_symmetry.space_group_name_H-M   'P 1'
#
loop_
_entity.id
_entity.type
_entity.pdbx_description
1 polymer ?
#
loop_
_entity_poly.entity_id
_entity_poly.type
_entity_poly.pdbx_seq_one_letter_code
_entity_poly.pdbx_strand_id
1 'polypeptide(L)'
;RKIQLLTVALCTVVTFGAALTIDTLDPMAMHTSMLTGQLWLNELLAGHPDRFRDQLGMAKHAFQGLSFELQKYSGLVSTKFVSADEKLTTFLHFARTGCSTRVLQE
;
A
#
# COMPACT_ATOMS: atom_id res chain seq x y z
N ARG A 1 37.00 16.04 35.71
CA ARG A 1 35.76 16.79 35.35
C ARG A 1 35.55 16.97 33.84
N LYS A 2 36.60 17.03 32.99
CA LYS A 2 36.46 17.19 31.52
C LYS A 2 35.82 15.99 30.79
N ILE A 3 36.07 14.76 31.26
CA ILE A 3 35.57 13.53 30.61
C ILE A 3 34.04 13.37 30.77
N GLN A 4 33.48 13.82 31.90
CA GLN A 4 32.03 13.77 32.19
C GLN A 4 31.21 14.76 31.35
N LEU A 5 31.81 15.86 30.90
CA LEU A 5 31.17 16.83 30.01
C LEU A 5 31.04 16.30 28.57
N LEU A 6 32.04 15.52 28.14
CA LEU A 6 32.11 14.96 26.79
C LEU A 6 31.07 13.84 26.60
N THR A 7 30.80 13.03 27.63
CA THR A 7 29.79 11.97 27.60
C THR A 7 28.36 12.53 27.56
N VAL A 8 28.07 13.57 28.35
CA VAL A 8 26.75 14.24 28.33
C VAL A 8 26.49 14.90 26.98
N ALA A 9 27.49 15.56 26.39
CA ALA A 9 27.38 16.20 25.08
C ALA A 9 27.09 15.19 23.95
N LEU A 10 27.75 14.03 23.96
CA LEU A 10 27.48 12.95 23.00
C LEU A 10 26.06 12.40 23.15
N CYS A 11 25.58 12.25 24.39
CA CYS A 11 24.23 11.76 24.68
C CYS A 11 23.15 12.72 24.16
N THR A 12 23.34 14.04 24.31
CA THR A 12 22.38 15.04 23.81
C THR A 12 22.30 15.10 22.28
N VAL A 13 23.41 14.84 21.58
CA VAL A 13 23.41 14.82 20.11
C VAL A 13 22.68 13.58 19.57
N VAL A 14 22.85 12.43 20.24
CA VAL A 14 22.19 11.17 19.85
C VAL A 14 20.67 11.26 20.05
N THR A 15 20.19 11.86 21.15
CA THR A 15 18.74 11.99 21.40
C THR A 15 18.07 13.01 20.48
N PHE A 16 18.73 14.12 20.14
CA PHE A 16 18.20 15.12 19.22
C PHE A 16 18.16 14.59 17.77
N GLY A 17 19.17 13.81 17.36
CA GLY A 17 19.17 13.14 16.05
C GLY A 17 18.05 12.11 15.90
N ALA A 18 17.78 11.31 16.95
CA ALA A 18 16.65 10.39 16.96
C ALA A 18 15.30 11.13 16.91
N ALA A 19 15.16 12.25 17.62
CA ALA A 19 13.94 13.06 17.60
C ALA A 19 13.63 13.62 16.20
N LEU A 20 14.65 14.07 15.46
CA LEU A 20 14.48 14.53 14.07
C LEU A 20 14.12 13.40 13.09
N THR A 21 14.50 12.14 13.38
CA THR A 21 14.11 10.99 12.54
C THR A 21 12.68 10.50 12.80
N ILE A 22 12.16 10.62 14.03
CA ILE A 22 10.81 10.19 14.38
C ILE A 22 9.74 11.08 13.72
N ASP A 23 10.04 12.37 13.51
CA ASP A 23 9.12 13.31 12.84
C ASP A 23 8.88 13.00 11.36
N THR A 24 9.70 12.11 10.75
CA THR A 24 9.44 11.57 9.39
C THR A 24 8.61 10.29 9.39
N LEU A 25 8.25 9.77 10.57
CA LEU A 25 7.34 8.64 10.72
C LEU A 25 5.91 9.16 10.85
N ASP A 26 5.46 9.94 9.89
CA ASP A 26 4.04 10.22 9.74
C ASP A 26 3.31 8.87 9.61
N PRO A 27 2.33 8.55 10.49
CA PRO A 27 1.50 7.38 10.32
C PRO A 27 0.74 7.54 9.01
N MET A 28 1.24 6.93 7.95
CA MET A 28 0.63 6.97 6.64
C MET A 28 -0.76 6.36 6.78
N ALA A 29 -1.81 7.20 6.66
CA ALA A 29 -3.18 6.81 6.97
C ALA A 29 -3.58 5.56 6.17
N MET A 30 -3.83 4.46 6.88
CA MET A 30 -4.09 3.14 6.30
C MET A 30 -5.37 3.10 5.46
N HIS A 31 -6.32 3.99 5.76
CA HIS A 31 -7.66 4.07 5.19
C HIS A 31 -7.99 5.47 4.64
N THR A 32 -7.31 5.90 3.57
CA THR A 32 -7.69 7.11 2.80
C THR A 32 -8.60 6.82 1.62
N SER A 33 -8.98 5.55 1.40
CA SER A 33 -9.62 5.09 0.19
C SER A 33 -10.85 5.95 -0.20
N MET A 34 -10.68 6.82 -1.18
CA MET A 34 -11.77 7.56 -1.83
C MET A 34 -12.63 6.63 -2.70
N LEU A 35 -13.88 7.06 -2.90
CA LEU A 35 -15.08 6.37 -3.41
C LEU A 35 -15.00 5.65 -4.80
N THR A 36 -13.81 5.42 -5.38
CA THR A 36 -13.65 4.67 -6.64
C THR A 36 -12.51 3.64 -6.53
N GLY A 37 -12.72 2.43 -7.05
CA GLY A 37 -11.73 1.36 -7.00
C GLY A 37 -10.43 1.72 -7.74
N GLN A 38 -10.51 2.56 -8.76
CA GLN A 38 -9.33 3.07 -9.46
C GLN A 38 -8.47 3.99 -8.60
N LEU A 39 -9.06 4.90 -7.81
CA LEU A 39 -8.30 5.76 -6.90
C LEU A 39 -7.66 4.92 -5.80
N TRP A 40 -8.40 3.94 -5.26
CA TRP A 40 -7.85 3.00 -4.29
C TRP A 40 -6.68 2.19 -4.85
N LEU A 41 -6.78 1.70 -6.10
CA LEU A 41 -5.66 1.05 -6.79
C LEU A 41 -4.46 1.98 -6.92
N ASN A 42 -4.68 3.23 -7.33
CA ASN A 42 -3.61 4.23 -7.47
C ASN A 42 -2.93 4.49 -6.12
N GLU A 43 -3.69 4.60 -5.03
CA GLU A 43 -3.15 4.70 -3.66
C GLU A 43 -2.36 3.45 -3.25
N LEU A 44 -2.81 2.27 -3.65
CA LEU A 44 -2.13 1.02 -3.34
C LEU A 44 -0.81 0.88 -4.10
N LEU A 45 -0.78 1.34 -5.36
CA LEU A 45 0.42 1.37 -6.20
C LEU A 45 1.41 2.44 -5.74
N ALA A 46 0.95 3.61 -5.30
CA ALA A 46 1.79 4.68 -4.77
C ALA A 46 2.26 4.42 -3.32
N GLY A 47 1.51 3.65 -2.54
CA GLY A 47 1.81 3.35 -1.15
C GLY A 47 2.88 2.28 -0.93
N HIS A 48 3.09 1.91 0.34
CA HIS A 48 4.11 0.94 0.75
C HIS A 48 3.93 -0.43 0.06
N PRO A 49 5.01 -1.09 -0.41
CA PRO A 49 4.92 -2.39 -1.09
C PRO A 49 4.28 -3.48 -0.22
N ASP A 50 4.50 -3.45 1.09
CA ASP A 50 3.87 -4.44 2.00
C ASP A 50 2.35 -4.26 2.08
N ARG A 51 1.85 -3.02 2.08
CA ARG A 51 0.40 -2.74 2.02
C ARG A 51 -0.23 -3.36 0.77
N PHE A 52 0.46 -3.28 -0.37
CA PHE A 52 0.00 -3.89 -1.61
C PHE A 52 -0.08 -5.43 -1.48
N ARG A 53 0.96 -6.04 -0.91
CA ARG A 53 1.01 -7.49 -0.66
C ARG A 53 -0.05 -7.94 0.32
N ASP A 54 -0.32 -7.17 1.36
CA ASP A 54 -1.33 -7.51 2.36
C ASP A 54 -2.75 -7.45 1.79
N GLN A 55 -3.02 -6.47 0.92
CA GLN A 55 -4.35 -6.26 0.33
C GLN A 55 -4.67 -7.20 -0.83
N LEU A 56 -3.68 -7.52 -1.67
CA LEU A 56 -3.88 -8.33 -2.89
C LEU A 56 -3.24 -9.73 -2.83
N GLY A 57 -2.46 -10.01 -1.78
CA GLY A 57 -1.78 -11.29 -1.61
C GLY A 57 -0.56 -11.50 -2.52
N MET A 58 -0.15 -10.51 -3.30
CA MET A 58 0.96 -10.62 -4.26
C MET A 58 1.78 -9.34 -4.36
N ALA A 59 2.98 -9.42 -4.94
CA ALA A 59 3.83 -8.26 -5.18
C ALA A 59 3.35 -7.43 -6.39
N LYS A 60 3.68 -6.13 -6.41
CA LYS A 60 3.30 -5.19 -7.50
C LYS A 60 3.71 -5.68 -8.89
N HIS A 61 4.92 -6.21 -9.03
CA HIS A 61 5.41 -6.73 -10.32
C HIS A 61 4.60 -7.94 -10.81
N ALA A 62 4.18 -8.82 -9.90
CA ALA A 62 3.36 -9.99 -10.23
C ALA A 62 1.95 -9.56 -10.68
N PHE A 63 1.38 -8.56 -10.00
CA PHE A 63 0.11 -7.96 -10.42
C PHE A 63 0.18 -7.35 -11.83
N GLN A 64 1.25 -6.60 -12.14
CA GLN A 64 1.43 -6.01 -13.46
C GLN A 64 1.57 -7.08 -14.56
N GLY A 65 2.34 -8.14 -14.29
CA GLY A 65 2.47 -9.27 -15.21
C GLY A 65 1.14 -9.99 -15.44
N LEU A 66 0.39 -10.24 -14.37
CA LEU A 66 -0.93 -10.86 -14.44
C LEU A 66 -1.92 -9.98 -15.22
N SER A 67 -1.95 -8.68 -14.96
CA SER A 67 -2.84 -7.76 -15.66
C SER A 67 -2.52 -7.71 -17.16
N PHE A 68 -1.23 -7.62 -17.51
CA PHE A 68 -0.80 -7.66 -18.91
C PHE A 68 -1.24 -8.96 -19.60
N GLU A 69 -1.02 -10.11 -18.97
CA GLU A 69 -1.39 -11.41 -19.54
C GLU A 69 -2.91 -11.53 -19.76
N LEU A 70 -3.71 -11.08 -18.79
CA LEU A 70 -5.17 -11.13 -18.88
C LEU A 70 -5.73 -10.16 -19.94
N GLN A 71 -5.19 -8.95 -20.01
CA GLN A 71 -5.59 -8.00 -21.06
C GLN A 71 -5.20 -8.51 -22.45
N LYS A 72 -4.05 -9.17 -22.57
CA LYS A 72 -3.52 -9.65 -23.85
C LYS A 72 -4.15 -10.95 -24.34
N TYR A 73 -4.40 -11.92 -23.44
CA TYR A 73 -4.79 -13.27 -23.82
C TYR A 73 -6.16 -13.72 -23.31
N SER A 74 -6.69 -13.11 -22.23
CA SER A 74 -8.00 -13.50 -21.67
C SER A 74 -9.13 -12.55 -22.05
N GLY A 75 -8.86 -11.52 -22.84
CA GLY A 75 -9.86 -10.54 -23.27
C GLY A 75 -10.36 -9.65 -22.13
N LEU A 76 -9.55 -9.42 -21.09
CA LEU A 76 -9.91 -8.48 -20.02
C LEU A 76 -9.86 -7.05 -20.58
N VAL A 77 -11.02 -6.41 -20.73
CA VAL A 77 -11.12 -5.04 -21.26
C VAL A 77 -11.73 -4.10 -20.21
N SER A 78 -11.28 -2.85 -20.24
CA SER A 78 -11.94 -1.76 -19.53
C SER A 78 -13.38 -1.58 -20.03
N THR A 79 -14.29 -1.21 -19.13
CA THR A 79 -15.65 -0.75 -19.48
C THR A 79 -15.70 0.76 -19.41
N LYS A 80 -16.86 1.35 -19.78
CA LYS A 80 -17.08 2.81 -19.77
C LYS A 80 -16.74 3.49 -18.41
N PHE A 81 -16.84 2.76 -17.30
CA PHE A 81 -16.70 3.30 -15.95
C PHE A 81 -15.67 2.57 -15.07
N VAL A 82 -15.12 1.44 -15.50
CA VAL A 82 -14.25 0.59 -14.66
C VAL A 82 -13.09 0.08 -15.49
N SER A 83 -11.85 0.30 -15.03
CA SER A 83 -10.66 -0.15 -15.74
C SER A 83 -10.48 -1.68 -15.62
N ALA A 84 -9.70 -2.27 -16.54
CA ALA A 84 -9.32 -3.67 -16.45
C ALA A 84 -8.56 -3.97 -15.14
N ASP A 85 -7.63 -3.08 -14.78
CA ASP A 85 -6.84 -3.20 -13.55
C ASP A 85 -7.70 -3.09 -12.30
N GLU A 86 -8.69 -2.19 -12.29
CA GLU A 86 -9.62 -2.01 -11.17
C GLU A 86 -10.47 -3.27 -10.95
N LYS A 87 -10.97 -3.88 -12.02
CA LYS A 87 -11.69 -5.17 -11.93
C LYS A 87 -10.80 -6.26 -11.35
N LEU A 88 -9.57 -6.38 -11.85
CA LEU A 88 -8.62 -7.37 -11.39
C LEU A 88 -8.25 -7.13 -9.92
N THR A 89 -7.99 -5.89 -9.53
CA THR A 89 -7.65 -5.49 -8.16
C THR A 89 -8.78 -5.83 -7.21
N THR A 90 -10.02 -5.50 -7.59
CA THR A 90 -11.22 -5.82 -6.82
C THR A 90 -11.36 -7.33 -6.64
N PHE A 91 -11.25 -8.10 -7.72
CA PHE A 91 -11.33 -9.56 -7.69
C PHE A 91 -10.27 -10.18 -6.77
N LEU A 92 -9.01 -9.75 -6.90
CA LEU A 92 -7.90 -10.26 -6.08
C LEU A 92 -8.07 -9.90 -4.60
N HIS A 93 -8.54 -8.69 -4.30
CA HIS A 93 -8.86 -8.28 -2.94
C HIS A 93 -9.95 -9.15 -2.32
N PHE A 94 -11.02 -9.45 -3.07
CA PHE A 94 -12.06 -10.38 -2.63
C PHE A 94 -11.52 -11.80 -2.43
N ALA A 95 -10.75 -12.31 -3.38
CA ALA A 95 -10.14 -13.63 -3.29
C ALA A 95 -9.22 -13.73 -2.06
N ARG A 96 -8.49 -12.66 -1.74
CA ARG A 96 -7.59 -12.59 -0.59
C ARG A 96 -8.33 -12.47 0.75
N THR A 97 -9.39 -11.67 0.81
CA THR A 97 -10.18 -11.44 2.04
C THR A 97 -11.13 -12.59 2.35
N GLY A 98 -11.42 -13.45 1.37
CA GLY A 98 -12.29 -14.62 1.58
C GLY A 98 -13.74 -14.23 1.91
N CYS A 99 -14.14 -12.98 1.60
CA CYS A 99 -15.49 -12.52 1.81
C CYS A 99 -16.45 -13.34 0.93
N SER A 100 -17.28 -14.15 1.59
CA SER A 100 -18.44 -14.78 0.97
C SER A 100 -19.31 -13.70 0.33
N THR A 101 -19.89 -13.98 -0.84
CA THR A 101 -20.78 -13.10 -1.61
C THR A 101 -21.92 -12.46 -0.81
N ARG A 102 -22.19 -12.95 0.40
CA ARG A 102 -23.13 -12.38 1.38
C ARG A 102 -22.84 -10.92 1.76
N VAL A 103 -21.58 -10.48 1.75
CA VAL A 103 -21.22 -9.09 2.08
C VAL A 103 -21.47 -8.12 0.90
N LEU A 104 -21.69 -8.63 -0.31
CA LEU A 104 -21.93 -7.81 -1.50
C LEU A 104 -23.40 -7.41 -1.70
N GLN A 105 -24.33 -7.98 -0.92
CA GLN A 105 -25.78 -7.75 -1.06
C GLN A 105 -26.39 -6.91 0.08
N GLU A 106 -25.58 -6.50 1.07
CA GLU A 106 -25.94 -5.53 2.11
C GLU A 106 -25.38 -4.15 1.76
#